data_AF-A0A966CKQ6-F1
#
_entry.id   AF-A0A966CKQ6-F1
#
_cell.length_a   1.000
_cell.length_b   1.000
_cell.length_c   1.000
_cell.angle_alpha   90.00
_cell.angle_beta   90.00
_cell.angle_gamma   90.00
#
_symmetry.space_group_name_H-M   'P 1'
#
loop_
_entity.id
_entity.type
_entity.pdbx_description
1 polymer ?
#
loop_
_entity_poly.entity_id
_entity_poly.type
_entity_poly.pdbx_seq_one_letter_code
_entity_poly.pdbx_strand_id
1 'polypeptide(L)' 'MFRNRTEAGKKLAEKLIKYKANKEAIILALPRGGVPVAFEGAKKLKIPIDLIIVRKLPIPDNP' A
#
# COMPACT_ATOMS: atom_id res chain seq x y z
N MET A 1 -12.70 11.27 7.95
CA MET A 1 -12.10 10.09 8.62
C MET A 1 -12.56 8.83 7.90
N PHE A 2 -11.74 7.78 7.81
CA PHE A 2 -12.13 6.48 7.22
C PHE A 2 -12.59 5.52 8.33
N ARG A 3 -13.54 4.64 8.02
CA ARG A 3 -14.10 3.63 8.94
C ARG A 3 -13.15 2.46 9.18
N ASN A 4 -12.42 2.04 8.13
CA ASN A 4 -11.44 0.96 8.21
C ASN A 4 -10.41 1.06 7.07
N ARG A 5 -9.40 0.18 7.12
CA ARG A 5 -8.32 0.11 6.11
C ARG A 5 -8.84 -0.24 4.73
N THR A 6 -9.89 -1.05 4.63
CA THR A 6 -10.53 -1.40 3.36
C THR A 6 -11.16 -0.18 2.70
N GLU A 7 -11.90 0.65 3.44
CA GLU A 7 -12.48 1.90 2.92
C GLU A 7 -11.38 2.88 2.50
N ALA A 8 -10.34 3.02 3.32
CA ALA A 8 -9.18 3.84 2.97
C ALA A 8 -8.51 3.38 1.68
N GLY A 9 -8.32 2.07 1.50
CA GLY A 9 -7.74 1.48 0.29
C GLY A 9 -8.59 1.71 -0.96
N LYS A 10 -9.91 1.51 -0.87
CA LYS A 10 -10.84 1.79 -1.98
C LYS A 10 -10.79 3.25 -2.42
N LYS A 11 -10.83 4.19 -1.47
CA LYS A 11 -10.76 5.64 -1.74
C LYS A 11 -9.38 6.05 -2.26
N LEU A 12 -8.30 5.44 -1.77
CA LEU A 12 -6.96 5.68 -2.31
C LEU A 12 -6.84 5.22 -3.76
N ALA A 13 -7.34 4.03 -4.05
CA ALA A 13 -7.31 3.46 -5.39
C ALA A 13 -8.10 4.29 -6.42
N GLU A 14 -9.19 4.95 -6.01
CA GLU A 14 -9.93 5.91 -6.84
C GLU A 14 -9.07 7.10 -7.26
N LYS A 15 -8.29 7.64 -6.33
CA LYS A 15 -7.38 8.77 -6.61
C LYS A 15 -6.20 8.36 -7.49
N LEU A 16 -5.85 7.08 -7.50
CA LEU A 16 -4.74 6.52 -8.27
C LEU A 16 -5.16 5.87 -9.59
N ILE A 17 -6.41 6.09 -10.05
CA ILE A 17 -6.98 5.41 -11.22
C ILE A 17 -6.15 5.59 -12.51
N LYS A 18 -5.39 6.69 -12.60
CA LYS A 18 -4.46 6.95 -13.72
C LYS A 18 -3.38 5.88 -13.91
N TYR A 19 -3.09 5.08 -12.88
CA TYR A 19 -2.11 4.00 -12.94
C TYR A 19 -2.73 2.63 -13.28
N LYS A 20 -4.05 2.56 -13.50
CA LYS A 20 -4.75 1.29 -13.72
C LYS A 20 -4.15 0.51 -14.90
N ALA A 21 -3.89 -0.78 -14.67
CA ALA A 21 -3.29 -1.70 -15.64
C ALA A 21 -1.93 -1.24 -16.19
N ASN A 22 -1.23 -0.34 -15.50
CA ASN A 22 0.15 0.00 -15.84
C ASN A 22 1.06 -1.20 -15.52
N LYS A 23 1.70 -1.75 -16.56
CA LYS A 23 2.60 -2.90 -16.47
C LYS A 23 3.93 -2.59 -15.77
N GLU A 24 4.30 -1.31 -15.69
CA GLU A 24 5.53 -0.85 -15.04
C GLU A 24 5.32 -0.48 -13.57
N ALA A 25 4.08 -0.57 -13.07
CA ALA A 25 3.75 -0.24 -11.69
C ALA A 25 3.73 -1.49 -10.80
N ILE A 26 4.09 -1.31 -9.53
CA ILE A 26 3.92 -2.29 -8.45
C ILE A 26 3.43 -1.58 -7.19
N ILE A 27 2.59 -2.25 -6.41
CA ILE A 27 2.15 -1.77 -5.09
C ILE A 27 2.96 -2.51 -4.02
N LEU A 28 3.72 -1.78 -3.22
CA LEU A 28 4.50 -2.34 -2.11
C LEU A 28 3.80 -2.03 -0.78
N ALA A 29 3.39 -3.08 -0.06
CA ALA A 29 2.67 -2.96 1.19
C ALA A 29 3.62 -3.08 2.39
N LEU A 30 3.57 -2.09 3.29
CA LEU A 30 4.22 -2.15 4.60
C LEU A 30 3.35 -2.92 5.61
N PRO A 31 3.83 -4.02 6.19
CA PRO A 31 3.08 -4.76 7.20
C PRO A 31 2.91 -4.00 8.52
N ARG A 32 1.88 -4.29 9.32
CA ARG A 32 0.73 -5.18 9.05
C ARG A 32 -0.47 -4.43 8.46
N GLY A 33 -0.59 -3.14 8.79
CA GLY A 33 -1.75 -2.32 8.46
C GLY A 33 -1.79 -1.81 7.03
N GLY A 34 -0.67 -1.77 6.31
CA GLY A 34 -0.63 -1.39 4.90
C GLY A 34 -1.19 -2.47 3.98
N VAL A 35 -1.14 -3.74 4.38
CA VAL A 35 -1.56 -4.88 3.54
C VAL A 35 -3.04 -4.80 3.13
N PRO A 36 -4.01 -4.58 4.02
CA PRO A 36 -5.42 -4.48 3.62
C PRO A 36 -5.71 -3.26 2.73
N VAL A 37 -4.93 -2.18 2.87
CA VAL A 37 -5.06 -0.97 2.04
C VAL A 37 -4.53 -1.23 0.64
N ALA A 38 -3.33 -1.80 0.55
CA ALA A 38 -2.67 -2.15 -0.69
C ALA A 38 -3.45 -3.20 -1.49
N PHE A 39 -4.06 -4.18 -0.81
CA PHE A 39 -4.89 -5.20 -1.45
C PHE A 39 -6.07 -4.61 -2.22
N GLU A 40 -6.80 -3.66 -1.62
CA GLU A 40 -7.88 -2.94 -2.32
C GLU A 40 -7.35 -2.12 -3.50
N GLY A 41 -6.17 -1.52 -3.34
CA GLY A 41 -5.43 -0.85 -4.41
C GLY A 41 -5.14 -1.79 -5.59
N ALA A 42 -4.52 -2.93 -5.33
CA ALA A 42 -4.14 -3.92 -6.33
C ALA A 42 -5.36 -4.47 -7.06
N LYS A 43 -6.42 -4.80 -6.31
CA LYS A 43 -7.69 -5.28 -6.86
C LYS A 43 -8.33 -4.26 -7.82
N LYS A 44 -8.38 -2.99 -7.44
CA LYS A 44 -9.03 -1.94 -8.25
C LYS A 44 -8.16 -1.48 -9.43
N LEU A 45 -6.86 -1.36 -9.23
CA LEU A 45 -5.92 -0.88 -10.24
C LEU A 45 -5.41 -1.99 -11.17
N LYS A 46 -5.60 -3.27 -10.83
CA LYS A 46 -5.03 -4.42 -11.57
C LYS A 46 -3.51 -4.32 -11.71
N ILE A 47 -2.85 -3.92 -10.63
CA ILE A 47 -1.39 -3.79 -10.51
C ILE A 47 -0.90 -4.89 -9.55
N PRO A 48 0.25 -5.54 -9.81
CA PRO A 48 0.82 -6.50 -8.88
C PRO A 48 1.08 -5.88 -7.49
N ILE A 49 0.96 -6.70 -6.47
CA ILE A 49 1.21 -6.33 -5.07
C ILE A 49 2.29 -7.23 -4.49
N ASP A 50 3.19 -6.64 -3.72
CA ASP A 50 4.19 -7.36 -2.92
C ASP A 50 4.37 -6.69 -1.54
N LEU A 51 5.06 -7.38 -0.63
CA LEU A 51 5.39 -6.87 0.70
C LEU A 51 6.77 -6.21 0.69
N ILE A 52 6.90 -5.08 1.38
CA ILE A 52 8.20 -4.49 1.69
C ILE A 52 8.45 -4.56 3.19
N ILE A 53 9.47 -5.31 3.58
CA ILE A 53 9.88 -5.49 4.97
C ILE A 53 11.02 -4.52 5.27
N VAL A 54 10.76 -3.56 6.14
CA VAL A 54 11.74 -2.55 6.55
C VAL A 54 11.97 -2.61 8.05
N ARG A 55 13.16 -2.21 8.47
CA ARG A 55 13.47 -1.91 9.87
C ARG A 55 14.03 -0.49 9.96
N LYS A 56 13.64 0.24 11.00
CA LYS A 56 14.31 1.49 11.34
C LYS A 56 15.74 1.16 11.76
N LEU A 57 16.72 1.92 11.25
CA LEU A 57 18.08 1.88 11.78
C LEU A 57 18.13 2.81 13.00
N PRO A 58 18.44 2.31 14.20
CA PRO A 58 18.59 3.15 15.38
C PRO A 58 19.86 4.00 15.28
N ILE A 59 19.87 5.12 15.98
CA ILE A 59 21.07 5.93 16.15
C ILE A 59 21.96 5.20 17.17
N PRO A 60 23.29 5.11 16.95
CA PRO A 60 24.20 4.58 17.96
C PRO A 60 23.97 5.31 19.31
N ASP A 61 23.89 4.53 20.39
CA ASP A 61 23.76 5.00 21.78
C ASP A 61 22.47 5.75 22.16
N ASN A 62 21.44 5.75 21.30
CA ASN A 62 20.10 6.26 21.65
C ASN A 62 18.98 5.33 21.12
N PRO A 63 18.62 4.29 21.90
CA PRO A 63 17.67 3.25 21.48
C PRO A 63 16.24 3.74 21.25
#